data_AF-A0A341EJU1-F1
#
_entry.id   AF-A0A341EJU1-F1
#
_cell.length_a   1.000
_cell.length_b   1.000
_cell.length_c   1.000
_cell.angle_alpha   90.00
_cell.angle_beta   90.00
_cell.angle_gamma   90.00
#
_symmetry.space_group_name_H-M   'P 1'
#
loop_
_entity.id
_entity.type
_entity.pdbx_description
1 polymer ?
#
loop_
_entity_poly.entity_id
_entity_poly.type
_entity_poly.pdbx_seq_one_letter_code
_entity_poly.pdbx_strand_id
1 'polypeptide(L)'
;MARLSRAPIKPASKKLPQTQVLFTHKEKVKKLMKTIDLLLARFGGEPVIPLEIAANYWNFKPDTLKQKIDDGEIRIPYFSLDESSQKARKFILLVDLATLIENKYAAATAKFQDQWAELDAV
;
A
#
# COMPACT_ATOMS: atom_id res chain seq x y z
N MET A 1 36.96 -13.70 -53.66
CA MET A 1 35.59 -13.16 -53.67
C MET A 1 35.00 -13.27 -52.27
N ALA A 2 34.27 -12.24 -51.84
CA ALA A 2 34.09 -11.82 -50.44
C ALA A 2 33.21 -12.73 -49.57
N ARG A 3 33.64 -13.00 -48.32
CA ARG A 3 32.81 -13.57 -47.25
C ARG A 3 31.95 -12.45 -46.66
N LEU A 4 30.62 -12.52 -46.83
CA LEU A 4 29.68 -11.65 -46.12
C LEU A 4 29.68 -12.02 -44.62
N SER A 5 30.31 -11.17 -43.81
CA SER A 5 30.19 -11.15 -42.35
C SER A 5 28.79 -10.67 -41.98
N ARG A 6 27.97 -11.54 -41.37
CA ARG A 6 26.68 -11.16 -40.77
C ARG A 6 26.95 -10.62 -39.36
N ALA A 7 26.76 -9.32 -39.19
CA ALA A 7 26.78 -8.67 -37.88
C ALA A 7 25.58 -9.13 -37.01
N PRO A 8 25.72 -9.24 -35.68
CA PRO A 8 24.60 -9.57 -34.81
C PRO A 8 23.65 -8.38 -34.65
N ILE A 9 22.37 -8.59 -34.95
CA ILE A 9 21.29 -7.64 -34.68
C ILE A 9 21.06 -7.61 -33.17
N LYS A 10 21.53 -6.54 -32.52
CA LYS A 10 21.26 -6.25 -31.11
C LYS A 10 19.75 -5.98 -30.95
N PRO A 11 19.01 -6.65 -30.05
CA PRO A 11 17.60 -6.33 -29.86
C PRO A 11 17.49 -4.91 -29.29
N ALA A 12 16.74 -4.07 -29.99
CA ALA A 12 16.39 -2.73 -29.55
C ALA A 12 15.69 -2.81 -28.19
N SER A 13 16.36 -2.30 -27.16
CA SER A 13 15.75 -2.02 -25.86
C SER A 13 14.63 -1.00 -26.10
N LYS A 14 13.38 -1.49 -26.19
CA LYS A 14 12.18 -0.65 -26.04
C LYS A 14 12.19 -0.09 -24.63
N LYS A 15 12.90 1.03 -24.43
CA LYS A 15 12.67 1.90 -23.27
C LYS A 15 11.25 2.41 -23.40
N LEU A 16 10.34 1.89 -22.55
CA LEU A 16 9.02 2.47 -22.42
C LEU A 16 9.16 3.96 -22.04
N PRO A 17 8.39 4.86 -22.66
CA PRO A 17 8.50 6.30 -22.40
C PRO A 17 8.13 6.57 -20.94
N GLN A 18 9.10 7.12 -20.20
CA GLN A 18 9.01 7.46 -18.76
C GLN A 18 7.88 8.46 -18.44
N THR A 19 7.27 9.07 -19.45
CA THR A 19 6.19 10.06 -19.32
C THR A 19 4.86 9.46 -18.82
N GLN A 20 4.59 8.17 -19.02
CA GLN A 20 3.32 7.57 -18.52
C GLN A 20 3.34 7.24 -17.02
N VAL A 21 4.51 7.24 -16.37
CA VAL A 21 4.63 6.86 -14.95
C VAL A 21 4.33 8.04 -14.02
N LEU A 22 4.38 9.29 -14.51
CA LEU A 22 4.23 10.50 -13.70
C LEU A 22 2.78 10.95 -13.48
N PHE A 23 1.82 10.51 -14.31
CA PHE A 23 0.42 10.92 -14.18
C PHE A 23 -0.38 10.10 -13.15
N THR A 24 0.09 8.90 -12.80
CA THR A 24 -0.59 8.04 -11.82
C THR A 24 -0.33 8.45 -10.37
N HIS A 25 0.73 9.22 -10.09
CA HIS A 25 1.08 9.59 -8.73
C HIS A 25 0.12 10.66 -8.16
N LYS A 26 -0.26 11.67 -8.97
CA LYS A 26 -1.05 12.81 -8.51
C LYS A 26 -2.51 12.45 -8.17
N GLU A 27 -3.12 11.54 -8.94
CA GLU A 27 -4.48 11.06 -8.65
C GLU A 27 -4.52 10.06 -7.48
N LYS A 28 -3.52 9.17 -7.39
CA LYS A 28 -3.40 8.23 -6.27
C LYS A 28 -3.20 8.96 -4.94
N VAL A 29 -2.37 10.01 -4.93
CA VAL A 29 -2.17 10.89 -3.77
C VAL A 29 -3.48 11.61 -3.39
N LYS A 30 -4.25 12.10 -4.36
CA LYS A 30 -5.52 12.80 -4.10
C LYS A 30 -6.58 11.93 -3.41
N LYS A 31 -6.59 10.62 -3.68
CA LYS A 31 -7.50 9.68 -2.98
C LYS A 31 -7.03 9.43 -1.55
N LEU A 32 -5.72 9.12 -1.40
CA LEU A 32 -5.02 8.93 -0.12
C LEU A 32 -5.30 10.03 0.91
N MET A 33 -5.37 11.26 0.42
CA MET A 33 -5.62 12.46 1.23
C MET A 33 -6.93 12.37 2.01
N LYS A 34 -8.02 11.82 1.44
CA LYS A 34 -9.31 11.83 2.15
C LYS A 34 -9.31 10.94 3.40
N THR A 35 -8.72 9.75 3.34
CA THR A 35 -8.66 8.88 4.51
C THR A 35 -7.61 9.35 5.52
N ILE A 36 -6.43 9.82 5.06
CA ILE A 36 -5.41 10.31 5.99
C ILE A 36 -5.87 11.58 6.73
N ASP A 37 -6.56 12.51 6.08
CA ASP A 37 -7.07 13.74 6.71
C ASP A 37 -8.05 13.42 7.85
N LEU A 38 -8.95 12.45 7.63
CA LEU A 38 -9.90 11.98 8.64
C LEU A 38 -9.21 11.27 9.80
N LEU A 39 -8.19 10.47 9.51
CA LEU A 39 -7.43 9.77 10.54
C LEU A 39 -6.58 10.75 11.36
N LEU A 40 -5.94 11.73 10.73
CA LEU A 40 -5.22 12.81 11.42
C LEU A 40 -6.16 13.59 12.35
N ALA A 41 -7.35 13.96 11.88
CA ALA A 41 -8.35 14.61 12.73
C ALA A 41 -8.75 13.75 13.94
N ARG A 42 -8.88 12.43 13.76
CA ARG A 42 -9.23 11.49 14.83
C ARG A 42 -8.12 11.34 15.88
N PHE A 43 -6.86 11.36 15.48
CA PHE A 43 -5.71 11.21 16.39
C PHE A 43 -5.07 12.53 16.80
N GLY A 44 -5.79 13.66 16.64
CA GLY A 44 -5.30 14.97 17.10
C GLY A 44 -4.08 15.51 16.34
N GLY A 45 -3.86 15.05 15.11
CA GLY A 45 -2.75 15.49 14.25
C GLY A 45 -1.43 14.76 14.48
N GLU A 46 -1.39 13.70 15.30
CA GLU A 46 -0.21 12.84 15.40
C GLU A 46 -0.02 12.05 14.10
N PRO A 47 1.19 11.96 13.52
CA PRO A 47 1.43 11.24 12.27
C PRO A 47 1.65 9.73 12.46
N VAL A 48 1.87 9.30 13.70
CA VAL A 48 2.16 7.91 14.08
C VAL A 48 1.20 7.47 15.16
N ILE A 49 0.82 6.20 15.14
CA ILE A 49 0.03 5.59 16.22
C ILE A 49 0.74 4.36 16.78
N PRO A 50 0.62 4.10 18.09
CA PRO A 50 1.05 2.85 18.69
C PRO A 50 0.37 1.64 18.05
N LEU A 51 1.12 0.54 17.92
CA LEU A 51 0.62 -0.73 17.39
C LEU A 51 -0.57 -1.27 18.21
N GLU A 52 -0.58 -1.00 19.52
CA GLU A 52 -1.68 -1.33 20.44
C GLU A 52 -3.00 -0.67 20.03
N ILE A 53 -2.94 0.59 19.60
CA ILE A 53 -4.11 1.35 19.14
C ILE A 53 -4.50 0.90 17.74
N ALA A 54 -3.51 0.64 16.87
CA ALA A 54 -3.75 0.14 15.52
C ALA A 54 -4.47 -1.23 15.52
N ALA A 55 -4.17 -2.10 16.49
CA ALA A 55 -4.78 -3.43 16.62
C ALA A 55 -6.32 -3.39 16.73
N ASN A 56 -6.88 -2.29 17.24
CA ASN A 56 -8.32 -2.09 17.34
C ASN A 56 -9.02 -2.06 15.97
N TYR A 57 -8.34 -1.68 14.89
CA TYR A 57 -8.92 -1.71 13.53
C TYR A 57 -9.26 -3.12 13.06
N TRP A 58 -8.54 -4.13 13.55
CA TRP A 58 -8.80 -5.54 13.26
C TRP A 58 -9.49 -6.27 14.42
N ASN A 59 -9.78 -5.56 15.52
CA ASN A 59 -10.25 -6.14 16.77
C ASN A 59 -9.32 -7.28 17.27
N PHE A 60 -8.01 -7.09 17.10
CA PHE A 60 -6.97 -8.05 17.51
C PHE A 60 -6.29 -7.62 18.81
N LYS A 61 -5.65 -8.58 19.48
CA LYS A 61 -4.63 -8.26 20.48
C LYS A 61 -3.39 -7.70 19.79
N PRO A 62 -2.62 -6.79 20.43
CA PRO A 62 -1.40 -6.22 19.86
C PRO A 62 -0.39 -7.28 19.41
N ASP A 63 -0.20 -8.34 20.19
CA ASP A 63 0.71 -9.44 19.84
C ASP A 63 0.25 -10.20 18.60
N THR A 64 -1.07 -10.40 18.45
CA THR A 64 -1.66 -11.06 17.27
C THR A 64 -1.49 -10.20 16.03
N LEU A 65 -1.67 -8.87 16.14
CA LEU A 65 -1.42 -7.96 15.03
C LEU A 65 0.06 -8.02 14.61
N LYS A 66 0.98 -7.96 15.58
CA LYS A 66 2.42 -8.10 15.31
C LYS A 66 2.73 -9.40 14.57
N GLN A 67 2.26 -10.52 15.08
CA GLN A 67 2.50 -11.84 14.48
C GLN A 67 2.00 -11.89 13.03
N LYS A 68 0.79 -11.40 12.77
CA LYS A 68 0.21 -11.36 11.41
C LYS A 68 0.96 -10.43 10.46
N ILE A 69 1.59 -9.38 10.96
CA ILE A 69 2.47 -8.54 10.15
C ILE A 69 3.78 -9.27 9.84
N ASP A 70 4.39 -9.89 10.86
CA ASP A 70 5.63 -10.66 10.69
C ASP A 70 5.44 -11.87 9.76
N ASP A 71 4.27 -12.51 9.79
CA ASP A 71 3.88 -13.60 8.90
C ASP A 71 3.52 -13.13 7.47
N GLY A 72 3.45 -11.82 7.24
CA GLY A 72 3.14 -11.22 5.94
C GLY A 72 1.66 -11.26 5.54
N GLU A 73 0.76 -11.68 6.44
CA GLU A 73 -0.70 -11.62 6.21
C GLU A 73 -1.19 -10.18 6.11
N ILE A 74 -0.66 -9.30 6.96
CA ILE A 74 -0.98 -7.87 6.99
C ILE A 74 0.25 -7.09 6.50
N ARG A 75 0.14 -6.56 5.28
CA ARG A 75 1.20 -5.80 4.62
C ARG A 75 1.20 -4.35 5.09
N ILE A 76 1.57 -4.11 6.34
CA ILE A 76 1.77 -2.77 6.90
C ILE A 76 3.08 -2.74 7.67
N PRO A 77 4.00 -1.80 7.40
CA PRO A 77 5.22 -1.69 8.17
C PRO A 77 4.92 -1.17 9.58
N TYR A 78 5.64 -1.69 10.56
CA TYR A 78 5.74 -1.10 11.89
C TYR A 78 7.21 -0.87 12.22
N PHE A 79 7.48 0.07 13.12
CA PHE A 79 8.84 0.41 13.55
C PHE A 79 8.87 0.72 15.04
N SER A 80 10.07 0.78 15.59
CA SER A 80 10.36 1.26 16.95
C SER A 80 11.30 2.45 16.86
N LEU A 81 11.20 3.38 17.81
CA LEU A 81 12.17 4.48 17.93
C LEU A 81 13.43 4.06 18.69
N ASP A 82 13.36 2.97 19.46
CA ASP A 82 14.48 2.38 20.18
C ASP A 82 14.66 0.93 19.69
N GLU A 83 15.78 0.67 19.02
CA GLU A 83 16.11 -0.65 18.46
C GLU A 83 16.74 -1.59 19.52
N SER A 84 17.21 -1.04 20.63
CA SER A 84 17.94 -1.77 21.67
C SER A 84 17.01 -2.40 22.71
N SER A 85 15.82 -1.82 22.90
CA SER A 85 14.87 -2.26 23.92
C SER A 85 13.74 -3.11 23.32
N GLN A 86 13.67 -4.37 23.76
CA GLN A 86 12.56 -5.28 23.43
C GLN A 86 11.20 -4.81 23.99
N LYS A 87 11.22 -3.89 24.98
CA LYS A 87 10.02 -3.27 25.57
C LYS A 87 9.67 -1.95 24.88
N ALA A 88 10.42 -1.53 23.87
CA ALA A 88 10.13 -0.31 23.16
C ALA A 88 8.77 -0.41 22.47
N ARG A 89 8.03 0.71 22.52
CA ARG A 89 6.72 0.80 21.90
C ARG A 89 6.87 0.75 20.39
N LYS A 90 6.03 -0.04 19.75
CA LYS A 90 5.97 -0.16 18.29
C LYS A 90 4.93 0.81 17.75
N PHE A 91 5.24 1.39 16.60
CA PHE A 91 4.45 2.41 15.95
C PHE A 91 4.18 2.04 14.49
N ILE A 92 3.08 2.58 13.98
CA ILE A 92 2.69 2.52 12.58
C ILE A 92 2.45 3.97 12.12
N LEU A 93 2.89 4.29 10.90
CA LEU A 93 2.54 5.57 10.27
C LEU A 93 1.08 5.55 9.83
N LEU A 94 0.36 6.63 10.14
CA LEU A 94 -1.04 6.77 9.74
C LEU A 94 -1.22 6.76 8.22
N VAL A 95 -0.23 7.24 7.48
CA VAL A 95 -0.21 7.21 6.00
C VAL A 95 -0.27 5.77 5.49
N ASP A 96 0.50 4.86 6.09
CA ASP A 96 0.49 3.45 5.70
C ASP A 96 -0.84 2.78 6.05
N LEU A 97 -1.40 3.11 7.21
CA LEU A 97 -2.72 2.61 7.61
C LEU A 97 -3.82 3.12 6.66
N ALA A 98 -3.81 4.41 6.33
CA ALA A 98 -4.74 5.01 5.37
C ALA A 98 -4.65 4.30 4.01
N THR A 99 -3.43 4.12 3.51
CA THR A 99 -3.16 3.43 2.25
C THR A 99 -3.72 2.01 2.25
N LEU A 100 -3.55 1.27 3.36
CA LEU A 100 -4.07 -0.08 3.49
C LEU A 100 -5.61 -0.10 3.44
N ILE A 101 -6.27 0.79 4.19
CA ILE A 101 -7.74 0.89 4.23
C ILE A 101 -8.28 1.19 2.84
N GLU A 102 -7.71 2.15 2.14
CA GLU A 102 -8.17 2.54 0.81
C GLU A 102 -7.96 1.45 -0.24
N ASN A 103 -6.83 0.73 -0.19
CA ASN A 103 -6.59 -0.41 -1.07
C ASN A 103 -7.63 -1.51 -0.85
N LYS A 104 -7.98 -1.80 0.41
CA LYS A 104 -9.02 -2.78 0.76
C LYS A 104 -10.40 -2.31 0.30
N TYR A 105 -10.72 -1.04 0.50
CA TYR A 105 -11.97 -0.43 0.04
C TYR A 105 -12.09 -0.49 -1.49
N ALA A 106 -11.06 -0.08 -2.23
CA ALA A 106 -11.07 -0.11 -3.69
C ALA A 106 -11.30 -1.51 -4.24
N ALA A 107 -10.63 -2.52 -3.67
CA ALA A 107 -10.84 -3.92 -4.04
C ALA A 107 -12.27 -4.40 -3.74
N ALA A 108 -12.85 -3.99 -2.62
CA ALA A 108 -14.24 -4.32 -2.28
C ALA A 108 -15.24 -3.63 -3.21
N THR A 109 -15.02 -2.35 -3.55
CA THR A 109 -15.87 -1.60 -4.48
C THR A 109 -15.85 -2.22 -5.87
N ALA A 110 -14.69 -2.59 -6.39
CA ALA A 110 -14.58 -3.26 -7.69
C ALA A 110 -15.39 -4.56 -7.71
N LYS A 111 -15.18 -5.43 -6.70
CA LYS A 111 -15.96 -6.68 -6.56
C LYS A 111 -17.46 -6.44 -6.49
N PHE A 112 -17.89 -5.42 -5.74
CA PHE A 112 -19.30 -5.06 -5.63
C PHE A 112 -19.86 -4.61 -6.98
N GLN A 113 -19.14 -3.77 -7.73
CA GLN A 113 -19.58 -3.32 -9.05
C GLN A 113 -19.71 -4.50 -10.03
N ASP A 114 -18.75 -5.42 -10.03
CA ASP A 114 -18.80 -6.62 -10.87
C ASP A 114 -20.04 -7.47 -10.54
N GLN A 115 -20.32 -7.69 -9.26
CA GLN A 115 -21.48 -8.46 -8.80
C GLN A 115 -22.83 -7.87 -9.24
N TRP A 116 -22.94 -6.54 -9.27
CA TRP A 116 -24.18 -5.87 -9.67
C TRP A 116 -24.32 -5.74 -11.19
N ALA A 117 -23.21 -5.59 -11.92
CA ALA A 117 -23.23 -5.59 -13.38
C ALA A 117 -23.72 -6.94 -13.96
N GLU A 118 -23.43 -8.05 -13.29
CA GLU A 118 -23.97 -9.37 -13.66
C GLU A 118 -25.49 -9.47 -13.46
N LEU A 119 -26.04 -8.77 -12.46
CA LEU A 119 -27.48 -8.79 -12.15
C LEU A 119 -28.30 -7.89 -13.09
N ASP A 120 -27.76 -6.73 -13.48
CA ASP A 120 -28.41 -5.80 -14.42
C ASP A 120 -28.40 -6.31 -15.88
N ALA A 121 -27.62 -7.36 -16.16
CA ALA A 121 -27.49 -7.97 -17.50
C ALA A 121 -28.45 -9.16 -17.76
N VAL A 122 -29.30 -9.52 -16.79
CA VAL A 122 -30.29 -10.61 -16.85
C VAL A 122 -31.70 -10.04 -16.98
#